data_AF-A0A0Q2X0N3-F1
#
_entry.id   AF-A0A0Q2X0N3-F1
#
_cell.length_a   1.000
_cell.length_b   1.000
_cell.length_c   1.000
_cell.angle_alpha   90.00
_cell.angle_beta   90.00
_cell.angle_gamma   90.00
#
_symmetry.space_group_name_H-M   'P 1'
#
loop_
_entity.id
_entity.type
_entity.pdbx_description
1 polymer ?
#
loop_
_entity_poly.entity_id
_entity_poly.type
_entity_poly.pdbx_seq_one_letter_code
_entity_poly.pdbx_strand_id
1 'polypeptide(L)'
;MQIPLRSALDPIQVPEIRLATIPLDLTVGSDTTFLTVGLAGGSGPIAVPVSRLLAMAGIGNSTTAPSSGFFNSGGGGTSGFGNIGDTISGIFNVGSHISGFENYGGELLSGLTNLGSAMSGIGNTSSLDIAVAGLISGIGNAGTRLSGLFLQGSVP
;
A
#
# COMPACT_ATOMS: atom_id res chain seq x y z
N MET A 1 -81.04 -14.91 -43.10
CA MET A 1 -79.93 -15.68 -42.49
C MET A 1 -78.67 -14.85 -42.63
N GLN A 2 -78.11 -14.35 -41.53
CA GLN A 2 -77.00 -13.40 -41.53
C GLN A 2 -75.74 -14.09 -41.03
N ILE A 3 -74.70 -14.18 -41.87
CA ILE A 3 -73.37 -14.66 -41.47
C ILE A 3 -72.57 -13.42 -41.07
N PRO A 4 -72.23 -13.23 -39.78
CA PRO A 4 -71.48 -12.06 -39.34
C PRO A 4 -70.00 -12.24 -39.67
N LEU A 5 -69.53 -11.60 -40.75
CA LEU A 5 -68.11 -11.43 -40.99
C LEU A 5 -67.56 -10.34 -40.05
N ARG A 6 -66.92 -10.76 -38.96
CA ARG A 6 -66.10 -9.89 -38.10
C ARG A 6 -64.67 -10.44 -38.04
N SER A 7 -63.82 -9.90 -38.92
CA SER A 7 -62.37 -10.08 -38.87
C SER A 7 -61.69 -8.77 -39.28
N ALA A 8 -61.86 -7.73 -38.48
CA ALA A 8 -60.87 -6.67 -38.45
C ALA A 8 -59.63 -7.25 -37.77
N LEU A 9 -58.49 -7.25 -38.46
CA LEU A 9 -57.21 -7.66 -37.89
C LEU A 9 -56.52 -6.39 -37.40
N ASP A 10 -56.55 -6.18 -36.08
CA ASP A 10 -55.87 -5.04 -35.48
C ASP A 10 -54.34 -5.20 -35.57
N PRO A 11 -53.58 -4.13 -35.88
CA PRO A 11 -52.13 -4.20 -35.94
C PRO A 11 -51.52 -4.62 -34.60
N ILE A 12 -50.57 -5.55 -34.61
CA ILE A 12 -49.81 -5.96 -33.43
C ILE A 12 -49.15 -4.72 -32.80
N GLN A 13 -49.62 -4.36 -31.61
CA GLN A 13 -49.05 -3.29 -30.80
C GLN A 13 -47.85 -3.85 -30.04
N VAL A 14 -46.64 -3.43 -30.42
CA VAL A 14 -45.44 -3.70 -29.63
C VAL A 14 -45.33 -2.60 -28.56
N PRO A 15 -45.42 -2.93 -27.25
CA PRO A 15 -45.32 -1.92 -26.21
C PRO A 15 -43.90 -1.33 -26.12
N GLU A 16 -43.81 -0.08 -25.69
CA GLU A 16 -42.53 0.59 -25.45
C GLU A 16 -41.74 -0.10 -24.32
N ILE A 17 -40.54 -0.59 -24.64
CA ILE A 17 -39.65 -1.19 -23.64
C ILE A 17 -38.89 -0.06 -22.94
N ARG A 18 -39.30 0.27 -21.71
CA ARG A 18 -38.64 1.24 -20.85
C ARG A 18 -37.59 0.56 -19.98
N LEU A 19 -36.32 0.79 -20.28
CA LEU A 19 -35.20 0.43 -19.40
C LEU A 19 -35.21 1.35 -18.18
N ALA A 20 -35.31 0.79 -16.97
CA ALA A 20 -35.13 1.53 -15.75
C ALA A 20 -33.66 1.95 -15.57
N THR A 21 -33.42 3.11 -14.97
CA THR A 21 -32.08 3.50 -14.51
C THR A 21 -31.56 2.44 -13.55
N ILE A 22 -30.34 1.94 -13.77
CA ILE A 22 -29.66 1.03 -12.85
C ILE A 22 -29.01 1.89 -11.76
N PRO A 23 -29.48 1.87 -10.49
CA PRO A 23 -28.80 2.59 -9.42
C PRO A 23 -27.49 1.88 -9.08
N LEU A 24 -26.37 2.58 -9.26
CA LEU A 24 -25.06 2.12 -8.79
C LEU A 24 -24.75 2.80 -7.45
N ASP A 25 -24.95 2.07 -6.36
CA ASP A 25 -24.49 2.47 -5.03
C ASP A 25 -23.06 1.93 -4.83
N LEU A 26 -22.12 2.84 -4.50
CA LEU A 26 -20.74 2.50 -4.17
C LEU A 26 -20.40 3.07 -2.79
N THR A 27 -20.67 2.28 -1.77
CA THR A 27 -20.30 2.56 -0.38
C THR A 27 -19.00 1.81 -0.02
N VAL A 28 -17.99 2.54 0.47
CA VAL A 28 -16.68 1.99 0.88
C VAL A 28 -16.60 2.01 2.41
N GLY A 29 -16.27 0.87 3.03
CA GLY A 29 -16.66 0.59 4.42
C GLY A 29 -15.56 0.58 5.50
N SER A 30 -15.79 -0.27 6.51
CA SER A 30 -14.95 -0.49 7.71
C SER A 30 -14.72 -2.00 7.98
N ASP A 31 -14.23 -2.35 9.16
CA ASP A 31 -13.68 -3.64 9.65
C ASP A 31 -14.44 -4.94 9.30
N THR A 32 -15.73 -4.87 8.98
CA THR A 32 -16.57 -6.02 8.59
C THR A 32 -17.14 -5.93 7.17
N THR A 33 -16.68 -4.97 6.37
CA THR A 33 -17.42 -4.51 5.18
C THR A 33 -16.83 -5.05 3.89
N PHE A 34 -17.66 -5.76 3.12
CA PHE A 34 -17.33 -6.24 1.78
C PHE A 34 -17.80 -5.24 0.73
N LEU A 35 -16.96 -4.99 -0.29
CA LEU A 35 -17.38 -4.29 -1.51
C LEU A 35 -18.45 -5.13 -2.22
N THR A 36 -19.71 -4.75 -2.06
CA THR A 36 -20.85 -5.50 -2.59
C THR A 36 -21.32 -4.84 -3.89
N VAL A 37 -20.88 -5.37 -5.03
CA VAL A 37 -21.35 -4.91 -6.34
C VAL A 37 -22.65 -5.62 -6.69
N GLY A 38 -23.78 -4.98 -6.40
CA GLY A 38 -25.12 -5.50 -6.71
C GLY A 38 -25.52 -5.28 -8.17
N LEU A 39 -25.40 -6.31 -9.01
CA LEU A 39 -26.02 -6.30 -10.34
C LEU A 39 -27.47 -6.80 -10.22
N ALA A 40 -28.44 -5.91 -10.44
CA ALA A 40 -29.86 -6.25 -10.43
C ALA A 40 -30.28 -7.00 -11.72
N GLY A 41 -29.86 -8.27 -11.86
CA GLY A 41 -30.19 -9.07 -13.04
C GLY A 41 -29.62 -10.49 -13.03
N GLY A 42 -30.31 -11.42 -12.38
CA GLY A 42 -30.06 -12.87 -12.49
C GLY A 42 -29.04 -13.47 -11.52
N SER A 43 -29.41 -14.60 -10.90
CA SER A 43 -28.53 -15.50 -10.13
C SER A 43 -27.64 -14.89 -9.03
N GLY A 44 -28.21 -14.04 -8.17
CA GLY A 44 -27.71 -13.77 -6.82
C GLY A 44 -26.43 -12.92 -6.73
N PRO A 45 -25.93 -12.67 -5.50
CA PRO A 45 -24.73 -11.88 -5.29
C PRO A 45 -23.50 -12.61 -5.82
N ILE A 46 -22.82 -12.04 -6.82
CA ILE A 46 -21.45 -12.43 -7.15
C ILE A 46 -20.56 -11.87 -6.05
N ALA A 47 -20.37 -12.65 -4.99
CA ALA A 47 -19.42 -12.36 -3.94
C ALA A 47 -18.01 -12.52 -4.50
N VAL A 48 -17.45 -11.45 -5.07
CA VAL A 48 -16.00 -11.32 -5.27
C VAL A 48 -15.41 -11.14 -3.87
N PRO A 49 -14.65 -12.10 -3.33
CA PRO A 49 -14.01 -11.92 -2.04
C PRO A 49 -12.90 -10.89 -2.20
N VAL A 50 -13.22 -9.62 -1.96
CA VAL A 50 -12.19 -8.61 -1.75
C VAL A 50 -11.41 -9.05 -0.52
N SER A 51 -10.16 -9.47 -0.75
CA SER A 51 -9.23 -9.94 0.27
C SER A 51 -9.28 -8.96 1.44
N ARG A 52 -9.65 -9.45 2.63
CA ARG A 52 -10.06 -8.62 3.76
C ARG A 52 -9.14 -7.40 3.90
N LEU A 53 -9.67 -6.22 3.60
CA LEU A 53 -9.07 -4.96 4.02
C LEU A 53 -9.35 -4.81 5.52
N LEU A 54 -8.70 -5.67 6.30
CA LEU A 54 -8.73 -5.65 7.75
C LEU A 54 -8.40 -4.21 8.19
N ALA A 55 -8.96 -3.72 9.29
CA ALA A 55 -8.48 -2.50 9.95
C ALA A 55 -7.08 -2.67 10.60
N MET A 56 -6.34 -3.66 10.11
CA MET A 56 -4.91 -3.81 10.26
C MET A 56 -4.25 -2.85 9.28
N ALA A 57 -3.39 -2.00 9.80
CA ALA A 57 -2.00 -2.04 9.38
C ALA A 57 -1.74 -2.26 7.85
N GLY A 58 -2.28 -1.38 7.00
CA GLY A 58 -1.92 -1.29 5.59
C GLY A 58 -2.35 -2.48 4.70
N ILE A 59 -1.76 -2.56 3.50
CA ILE A 59 -2.10 -3.53 2.46
C ILE A 59 -0.89 -4.41 2.15
N GLY A 60 -1.05 -5.72 2.25
CA GLY A 60 0.03 -6.68 1.95
C GLY A 60 1.21 -6.64 2.93
N ASN A 61 1.04 -6.03 4.10
CA ASN A 61 2.06 -6.01 5.15
C ASN A 61 2.18 -7.39 5.82
N SER A 62 3.41 -7.86 6.01
CA SER A 62 3.80 -9.12 6.66
C SER A 62 4.70 -8.83 7.87
N THR A 63 4.16 -8.10 8.83
CA THR A 63 4.87 -7.65 10.06
C THR A 63 4.29 -8.27 11.32
N THR A 64 5.11 -8.47 12.36
CA THR A 64 4.64 -9.03 13.64
C THR A 64 3.89 -8.00 14.51
N ALA A 65 4.28 -6.73 14.48
CA ALA A 65 3.52 -5.60 15.05
C ALA A 65 2.74 -4.82 13.97
N PRO A 66 1.72 -4.01 14.34
CA PRO A 66 0.97 -3.17 13.39
C PRO A 66 1.86 -2.17 12.65
N SER A 67 1.61 -2.01 11.34
CA SER A 67 2.41 -1.19 10.41
C SER A 67 1.52 -0.59 9.32
N SER A 68 1.59 0.69 8.96
CA SER A 68 0.73 1.27 7.92
C SER A 68 1.36 1.22 6.50
N GLY A 69 0.60 1.56 5.45
CA GLY A 69 1.11 1.63 4.08
C GLY A 69 1.00 0.30 3.31
N PHE A 70 2.03 -0.08 2.55
CA PHE A 70 1.99 -1.19 1.57
C PHE A 70 3.23 -2.09 1.62
N PHE A 71 3.04 -3.41 1.57
CA PHE A 71 4.08 -4.44 1.35
C PHE A 71 5.30 -4.38 2.29
N ASN A 72 5.14 -3.87 3.51
CA ASN A 72 6.19 -3.87 4.53
C ASN A 72 6.30 -5.26 5.18
N SER A 73 7.46 -5.63 5.69
CA SER A 73 7.68 -6.91 6.39
C SER A 73 8.62 -6.78 7.59
N GLY A 74 8.66 -7.75 8.50
CA GLY A 74 9.58 -7.76 9.65
C GLY A 74 8.91 -7.55 11.02
N GLY A 75 9.60 -6.88 11.96
CA GLY A 75 9.12 -6.68 13.33
C GLY A 75 7.92 -5.73 13.45
N GLY A 76 7.75 -4.82 12.50
CA GLY A 76 6.58 -3.93 12.43
C GLY A 76 6.76 -2.59 13.14
N GLY A 77 5.65 -1.85 13.34
CA GLY A 77 5.74 -0.41 13.62
C GLY A 77 6.23 0.38 12.41
N THR A 78 6.08 -0.17 11.20
CA THR A 78 6.58 0.44 9.96
C THR A 78 5.49 1.24 9.24
N SER A 79 5.87 2.18 8.38
CA SER A 79 4.95 2.99 7.58
C SER A 79 5.54 3.35 6.22
N GLY A 80 4.70 3.40 5.19
CA GLY A 80 5.11 3.68 3.80
C GLY A 80 5.13 2.43 2.92
N PHE A 81 6.11 2.28 2.02
CA PHE A 81 6.09 1.24 0.97
C PHE A 81 7.32 0.33 1.01
N GLY A 82 7.11 -0.98 1.09
CA GLY A 82 8.14 -1.99 0.82
C GLY A 82 9.31 -2.03 1.82
N ASN A 83 9.11 -1.58 3.06
CA ASN A 83 10.17 -1.61 4.08
C ASN A 83 10.34 -2.99 4.72
N ILE A 84 11.54 -3.35 5.17
CA ILE A 84 11.85 -4.63 5.81
C ILE A 84 12.51 -4.39 7.18
N GLY A 85 11.83 -4.74 8.27
CA GLY A 85 12.33 -4.63 9.64
C GLY A 85 11.30 -4.00 10.59
N ASP A 86 11.76 -3.12 11.47
CA ASP A 86 10.93 -2.53 12.54
C ASP A 86 11.18 -1.03 12.79
N THR A 87 10.12 -0.33 13.24
CA THR A 87 10.14 1.11 13.54
C THR A 87 10.64 1.95 12.35
N ILE A 88 10.07 1.73 11.16
CA ILE A 88 10.50 2.35 9.89
C ILE A 88 9.47 3.35 9.34
N SER A 89 9.90 4.46 8.72
CA SER A 89 9.01 5.36 7.97
C SER A 89 9.58 5.77 6.61
N GLY A 90 8.98 5.28 5.51
CA GLY A 90 9.36 5.70 4.16
C GLY A 90 9.24 4.60 3.09
N ILE A 91 10.19 4.55 2.16
CA ILE A 91 10.13 3.68 0.97
C ILE A 91 11.40 2.82 0.86
N PHE A 92 11.25 1.51 0.70
CA PHE A 92 12.32 0.53 0.44
C PHE A 92 13.50 0.53 1.44
N ASN A 93 13.25 0.86 2.71
CA ASN A 93 14.29 0.79 3.74
C ASN A 93 14.36 -0.62 4.37
N VAL A 94 15.55 -1.06 4.77
CA VAL A 94 15.82 -2.36 5.41
C VAL A 94 16.62 -2.17 6.70
N GLY A 95 16.07 -2.50 7.86
CA GLY A 95 16.77 -2.36 9.14
C GLY A 95 15.86 -2.02 10.32
N SER A 96 16.36 -1.25 11.28
CA SER A 96 15.63 -0.89 12.50
C SER A 96 15.70 0.61 12.79
N HIS A 97 14.61 1.24 13.22
CA HIS A 97 14.57 2.67 13.58
C HIS A 97 15.04 3.59 12.44
N ILE A 98 14.47 3.42 11.24
CA ILE A 98 14.93 4.05 9.98
C ILE A 98 13.87 4.98 9.37
N SER A 99 14.28 6.05 8.68
CA SER A 99 13.35 6.87 7.88
C SER A 99 13.90 7.34 6.52
N GLY A 100 13.02 7.51 5.54
CA GLY A 100 13.33 8.05 4.21
C GLY A 100 13.27 7.04 3.06
N PHE A 101 14.23 7.03 2.15
CA PHE A 101 14.21 6.24 0.91
C PHE A 101 15.49 5.39 0.75
N GLU A 102 15.34 4.08 0.52
CA GLU A 102 16.43 3.12 0.22
C GLU A 102 17.59 3.10 1.23
N ASN A 103 17.30 3.18 2.52
CA ASN A 103 18.32 3.04 3.58
C ASN A 103 18.44 1.59 4.06
N TYR A 104 19.66 1.11 4.33
CA TYR A 104 19.97 -0.27 4.72
C TYR A 104 20.86 -0.29 5.98
N GLY A 105 20.49 -1.05 7.01
CA GLY A 105 21.41 -1.41 8.11
C GLY A 105 20.86 -1.30 9.53
N GLY A 106 21.71 -0.82 10.43
CA GLY A 106 21.49 -0.79 11.88
C GLY A 106 20.58 0.35 12.34
N GLU A 107 20.62 0.64 13.64
CA GLU A 107 19.72 1.60 14.27
C GLU A 107 20.00 3.06 13.85
N LEU A 108 18.92 3.87 13.81
CA LEU A 108 18.92 5.33 13.66
C LEU A 108 19.44 5.84 12.30
N LEU A 109 18.84 5.39 11.19
CA LEU A 109 19.10 5.91 9.84
C LEU A 109 18.00 6.89 9.37
N SER A 110 18.36 7.86 8.53
CA SER A 110 17.46 8.92 8.05
C SER A 110 17.87 9.41 6.66
N GLY A 111 16.93 9.76 5.78
CA GLY A 111 17.19 10.43 4.50
C GLY A 111 17.18 9.50 3.27
N LEU A 112 17.99 9.79 2.25
CA LEU A 112 18.10 8.93 1.06
C LEU A 112 19.36 8.05 1.11
N THR A 113 19.25 6.80 0.65
CA THR A 113 20.34 5.92 0.19
C THR A 113 21.55 5.78 1.13
N ASN A 114 21.34 5.44 2.40
CA ASN A 114 22.42 5.20 3.38
C ASN A 114 22.62 3.71 3.70
N LEU A 115 23.85 3.28 3.96
CA LEU A 115 24.22 1.91 4.36
C LEU A 115 25.06 1.92 5.66
N GLY A 116 24.58 1.31 6.75
CA GLY A 116 25.35 1.17 7.99
C GLY A 116 24.55 1.50 9.25
N SER A 117 25.17 2.16 10.22
CA SER A 117 24.63 2.30 11.59
C SER A 117 24.89 3.70 12.14
N ALA A 118 23.81 4.42 12.48
CA ALA A 118 23.75 5.83 12.88
C ALA A 118 24.09 6.91 11.82
N MET A 119 23.04 7.37 11.12
CA MET A 119 22.91 8.65 10.35
C MET A 119 23.62 8.76 8.96
N SER A 120 23.25 9.67 8.03
CA SER A 120 21.97 10.35 7.70
C SER A 120 22.11 11.18 6.39
N GLY A 121 21.10 11.19 5.53
CA GLY A 121 20.85 12.25 4.54
C GLY A 121 21.66 12.22 3.23
N ILE A 122 21.30 11.33 2.29
CA ILE A 122 21.92 11.09 0.97
C ILE A 122 23.27 10.34 1.08
N GLY A 123 23.30 9.09 0.58
CA GLY A 123 24.49 8.45 0.04
C GLY A 123 25.62 8.02 0.98
N ASN A 124 25.40 7.87 2.30
CA ASN A 124 26.48 7.50 3.24
C ASN A 124 26.69 5.98 3.36
N THR A 125 27.91 5.53 3.67
CA THR A 125 28.27 4.11 3.83
C THR A 125 29.25 3.89 5.00
N SER A 126 28.92 3.04 5.97
CA SER A 126 29.83 2.66 7.07
C SER A 126 30.95 1.72 6.62
N SER A 127 32.14 1.86 7.22
CA SER A 127 33.25 0.91 7.15
C SER A 127 33.29 -0.09 8.32
N LEU A 128 32.45 0.15 9.34
CA LEU A 128 32.21 -0.76 10.47
C LEU A 128 31.11 -1.77 10.14
N ASP A 129 31.11 -2.88 10.88
CA ASP A 129 30.03 -3.86 10.84
C ASP A 129 28.65 -3.23 11.16
N ILE A 130 27.59 -3.80 10.62
CA ILE A 130 26.23 -3.26 10.63
C ILE A 130 25.59 -3.25 12.03
N ALA A 131 26.17 -3.97 12.98
CA ALA A 131 25.82 -3.92 14.40
C ALA A 131 26.57 -2.82 15.19
N VAL A 132 27.56 -2.13 14.61
CA VAL A 132 28.45 -1.21 15.32
C VAL A 132 28.19 0.24 14.90
N ALA A 133 27.65 1.04 15.82
CA ALA A 133 27.30 2.44 15.57
C ALA A 133 28.51 3.30 15.12
N GLY A 134 28.45 3.80 13.89
CA GLY A 134 29.55 4.48 13.18
C GLY A 134 29.19 5.88 12.72
N LEU A 135 28.70 6.71 13.65
CA LEU A 135 28.13 8.06 13.49
C LEU A 135 28.52 8.89 12.23
N ILE A 136 27.49 9.41 11.52
CA ILE A 136 27.40 10.67 10.68
C ILE A 136 27.62 10.50 9.13
N SER A 137 26.93 11.15 8.14
CA SER A 137 25.90 12.23 7.97
C SER A 137 26.36 13.62 7.42
N GLY A 138 26.13 14.05 6.17
CA GLY A 138 25.39 13.49 5.03
C GLY A 138 25.80 14.06 3.65
N ILE A 139 25.14 13.61 2.57
CA ILE A 139 25.52 13.70 1.13
C ILE A 139 26.88 13.04 0.82
N GLY A 140 26.94 11.70 0.91
CA GLY A 140 27.95 10.89 0.23
C GLY A 140 29.15 10.38 1.05
N ASN A 141 29.00 10.01 2.32
CA ASN A 141 30.15 9.90 3.24
C ASN A 141 30.43 8.51 3.83
N ALA A 142 31.72 8.22 4.07
CA ALA A 142 32.22 6.99 4.69
C ALA A 142 33.10 7.21 5.94
N GLY A 143 32.75 6.49 7.02
CA GLY A 143 33.21 6.74 8.40
C GLY A 143 34.47 5.98 8.84
N THR A 144 35.01 6.25 10.04
CA THR A 144 34.28 6.18 11.33
C THR A 144 34.27 7.45 12.21
N ARG A 145 33.09 7.89 12.71
CA ARG A 145 32.77 9.04 13.62
C ARG A 145 32.64 10.48 13.05
N LEU A 146 32.74 10.69 11.73
CA LEU A 146 32.04 11.76 11.00
C LEU A 146 31.48 11.08 9.74
N SER A 147 30.65 11.72 8.93
CA SER A 147 31.14 12.70 7.94
C SER A 147 30.00 13.38 7.20
N GLY A 148 30.15 14.68 6.94
CA GLY A 148 29.24 15.46 6.10
C GLY A 148 29.94 16.09 4.90
N LEU A 149 29.26 16.04 3.74
CA LEU A 149 29.68 16.46 2.41
C LEU A 149 30.81 15.60 1.78
N PHE A 150 30.43 14.47 1.17
CA PHE A 150 31.25 13.62 0.29
C PHE A 150 32.62 13.14 0.85
N LEU A 151 32.67 12.42 1.98
CA LEU A 151 33.94 12.08 2.67
C LEU A 151 34.25 10.58 2.80
N GLN A 152 35.48 10.30 3.25
CA GLN A 152 36.11 8.98 3.34
C GLN A 152 37.27 9.05 4.36
N GLY A 153 37.23 8.34 5.50
CA GLY A 153 38.32 8.41 6.49
C GLY A 153 38.06 7.72 7.83
N SER A 154 38.73 8.18 8.88
CA SER A 154 38.34 7.99 10.29
C SER A 154 38.42 9.34 10.99
N VAL A 155 37.58 9.53 11.99
CA VAL A 155 37.08 10.82 12.41
C VAL A 155 36.74 10.77 13.93
N PRO A 156 36.60 11.92 14.62
CA PRO A 156 36.97 12.16 16.02
C PRO A 156 38.01 11.23 16.69
#